data_AF-A0A835XGF7-F1
#
_entry.id   AF-A0A835XGF7-F1
#
_cell.length_a   1.000
_cell.length_b   1.000
_cell.length_c   1.000
_cell.angle_alpha   90.00
_cell.angle_beta   90.00
_cell.angle_gamma   90.00
#
_symmetry.space_group_name_H-M   'P 1'
#
loop_
_entity.id
_entity.type
_entity.pdbx_description
1 polymer ?
#
loop_
_entity_poly.entity_id
_entity_poly.type
_entity_poly.pdbx_seq_one_letter_code
_entity_poly.pdbx_strand_id
1 'polypeptide(L)'
;MVAIFVLFPSWASAGFSVFSCMEVDGPQQTSTSQQYTAREFAAMTHPRGYWTRDMQQGCYTGVHIALYVPLGVVFLLVFCLSPPLVNFFLLWRIRDDLQYDTHTQRVYGFMYLRYKPRYFWW
;
A
#
# COMPACT_ATOMS: atom_id res chain seq x y z
N MET A 1 10.27 9.98 11.85
CA MET A 1 9.47 10.52 10.73
C MET A 1 10.00 10.09 9.37
N VAL A 2 11.27 10.31 9.02
CA VAL A 2 11.85 9.91 7.72
C VAL A 2 11.68 8.40 7.42
N ALA A 3 11.93 7.53 8.40
CA ALA A 3 11.75 6.08 8.22
C ALA A 3 10.30 5.69 7.84
N ILE A 4 9.30 6.39 8.37
CA ILE A 4 7.89 6.15 8.02
C ILE A 4 7.63 6.56 6.57
N PHE A 5 8.16 7.70 6.13
CA PHE A 5 8.02 8.14 4.73
C PHE A 5 8.71 7.22 3.73
N VAL A 6 9.76 6.49 4.13
CA VAL A 6 10.43 5.52 3.26
C VAL A 6 9.75 4.14 3.31
N LEU A 7 9.36 3.67 4.49
CA LEU A 7 8.75 2.35 4.67
C LEU A 7 7.31 2.30 4.13
N PHE A 8 6.54 3.37 4.28
CA PHE A 8 5.16 3.45 3.83
C PHE A 8 4.98 3.14 2.33
N PRO A 9 5.69 3.79 1.39
CA PRO A 9 5.57 3.47 -0.02
C PRO A 9 6.06 2.07 -0.36
N SER A 10 7.09 1.55 0.33
CA SER A 10 7.58 0.17 0.13
C SER A 10 6.57 -0.88 0.58
N TRP A 11 5.87 -0.66 1.68
CA TRP A 11 4.84 -1.57 2.17
C TRP A 11 3.59 -1.51 1.30
N ALA A 12 3.21 -0.30 0.88
CA ALA A 12 2.11 -0.10 -0.06
C ALA A 12 2.39 -0.82 -1.39
N SER A 13 3.58 -0.64 -1.97
CA SER A 13 3.93 -1.27 -3.25
C SER A 13 3.97 -2.79 -3.15
N ALA A 14 4.50 -3.34 -2.05
CA ALA A 14 4.49 -4.77 -1.80
C ALA A 14 3.05 -5.31 -1.68
N GLY A 15 2.20 -4.67 -0.88
CA GLY A 15 0.80 -5.08 -0.70
C GLY A 15 -0.03 -4.98 -1.99
N PHE A 16 0.16 -3.92 -2.77
CA PHE A 16 -0.55 -3.74 -4.03
C PHE A 16 -0.02 -4.59 -5.19
N SER A 17 1.17 -5.18 -5.05
CA SER A 17 1.69 -6.11 -6.07
C SER A 17 0.84 -7.38 -6.24
N VAL A 18 -0.06 -7.67 -5.31
CA VAL A 18 -1.07 -8.74 -5.47
C VAL A 18 -2.04 -8.44 -6.63
N PHE A 19 -2.27 -7.16 -6.94
CA PHE A 19 -3.13 -6.76 -8.06
C PHE A 19 -2.37 -6.64 -9.38
N SER A 20 -1.04 -6.67 -9.37
CA SER A 20 -0.24 -6.61 -10.59
C SER A 20 -0.16 -7.99 -11.24
N CYS A 21 -1.03 -8.19 -12.23
CA CYS A 21 -1.06 -9.37 -13.08
C CYS A 21 -0.35 -9.09 -14.40
N MET A 22 0.44 -10.05 -14.85
CA MET A 22 1.14 -10.01 -16.14
C MET A 22 0.77 -11.25 -16.95
N GLU A 23 0.51 -11.06 -18.24
CA GLU A 23 0.24 -12.14 -19.17
C GLU A 23 1.57 -12.67 -19.72
N VAL A 24 1.90 -13.92 -19.42
CA VAL A 24 3.18 -14.53 -19.83
C VAL A 24 3.08 -15.17 -21.23
N ASP A 25 1.88 -15.64 -21.60
CA ASP A 25 1.66 -16.46 -22.81
C ASP A 25 0.86 -15.74 -23.91
N GLY A 26 0.81 -14.41 -23.91
CA GLY A 26 0.14 -13.63 -24.95
C GLY A 26 0.80 -13.83 -26.33
N PRO A 27 0.05 -13.66 -27.45
CA PRO A 27 0.65 -13.72 -28.78
C PRO A 27 1.80 -12.71 -28.83
N GLN A 28 3.00 -13.15 -29.21
CA GLN A 28 4.24 -12.37 -29.23
C GLN A 28 4.01 -11.02 -29.92
N GLN A 29 3.66 -9.99 -29.14
CA GLN A 29 3.35 -8.70 -29.69
C GLN A 29 4.66 -8.07 -30.14
N THR A 30 4.77 -7.85 -31.45
CA THR A 30 5.71 -6.98 -32.13
C THR A 30 5.47 -5.51 -31.75
N SER A 31 5.45 -5.19 -30.45
CA SER A 31 5.30 -3.84 -29.93
C SER A 31 5.92 -3.68 -28.55
N THR A 32 7.22 -3.39 -28.55
CA THR A 32 7.94 -2.37 -27.76
C THR A 32 7.47 -2.02 -26.33
N SER A 33 6.87 -2.93 -25.56
CA SER A 33 6.43 -2.60 -24.19
C SER A 33 6.80 -3.58 -23.10
N GLN A 34 7.15 -4.84 -23.37
CA GLN A 34 7.86 -5.69 -22.40
C GLN A 34 8.42 -6.95 -23.07
N GLN A 35 9.56 -6.79 -23.74
CA GLN A 35 10.35 -7.93 -24.20
C GLN A 35 11.13 -8.47 -23.01
N TYR A 36 10.62 -9.52 -22.35
CA TYR A 36 11.45 -10.31 -21.46
C TYR A 36 12.58 -10.92 -22.28
N THR A 37 13.81 -10.58 -21.92
CA THR A 37 15.01 -11.10 -22.57
C THR A 37 15.08 -12.61 -22.39
N ALA A 38 15.69 -13.33 -23.33
CA ALA A 38 15.87 -14.79 -23.23
C ALA A 38 16.54 -15.23 -21.90
N ARG A 39 17.30 -14.33 -21.26
CA ARG A 39 17.91 -14.54 -19.94
C ARG A 39 16.90 -14.50 -18.79
N GLU A 40 15.88 -13.65 -18.88
CA GLU A 40 14.80 -13.58 -17.90
C GLU A 40 13.91 -14.82 -17.98
N PHE A 41 13.55 -15.26 -19.18
CA PHE A 41 12.84 -16.54 -19.37
C PHE A 41 13.66 -17.75 -18.88
N ALA A 42 14.97 -17.79 -19.16
CA ALA A 42 15.86 -18.86 -18.68
C ALA A 42 16.00 -18.87 -17.15
N ALA A 43 15.95 -17.69 -16.50
CA ALA A 43 15.95 -17.60 -15.04
C ALA A 43 14.63 -18.09 -14.43
N MET A 44 13.50 -17.91 -15.12
CA MET A 44 12.17 -18.39 -14.71
C MET A 44 11.98 -19.91 -14.89
N THR A 45 12.66 -20.52 -15.86
CA THR A 45 12.56 -21.97 -16.16
C THR A 45 13.65 -22.81 -15.48
N HIS A 46 14.49 -22.21 -14.64
CA HIS A 46 15.65 -22.88 -14.08
C HIS A 46 15.25 -23.96 -13.04
N PRO A 47 15.72 -25.21 -13.17
CA PRO A 47 15.33 -26.32 -12.30
C PRO A 47 15.85 -26.20 -10.85
N ARG A 48 16.77 -25.27 -10.57
CA ARG A 48 17.39 -25.06 -9.23
C ARG A 48 17.41 -23.58 -8.78
N GLY A 49 16.38 -22.81 -9.10
CA GLY A 49 16.20 -21.42 -8.62
C GLY A 49 16.68 -20.40 -9.65
N TYR A 50 15.91 -19.35 -9.95
CA TYR A 50 15.37 -18.39 -8.98
C TYR A 50 13.84 -18.21 -9.12
N TRP A 51 13.08 -19.04 -8.41
CA TRP A 51 11.62 -18.94 -8.30
C TRP A 51 11.25 -17.99 -7.17
N THR A 52 11.37 -16.68 -7.37
CA THR A 52 10.80 -15.71 -6.42
C THR A 52 9.29 -15.58 -6.54
N ARG A 53 8.68 -16.05 -7.64
CA ARG A 53 7.24 -16.01 -7.90
C ARG A 53 6.77 -17.28 -8.61
N ASP A 54 5.64 -17.84 -8.15
CA ASP A 54 4.95 -18.96 -8.79
C ASP A 54 4.17 -18.44 -10.01
N MET A 55 4.68 -18.74 -11.20
CA MET A 55 4.06 -18.34 -12.48
C MET A 55 3.02 -19.36 -12.97
N GLN A 56 2.79 -20.46 -12.24
CA GLN A 56 1.72 -21.42 -12.57
C GLN A 56 0.35 -20.97 -12.03
N GLN A 57 0.31 -19.99 -11.12
CA GLN A 57 -0.93 -19.41 -10.60
C GLN A 57 -1.60 -18.51 -11.64
N GLY A 58 -2.85 -18.84 -11.98
CA GLY A 58 -3.66 -18.02 -12.87
C GLY A 58 -4.12 -16.71 -12.22
N CYS A 59 -4.05 -15.63 -12.99
CA CYS A 59 -4.56 -14.33 -12.56
C CYS A 59 -6.08 -14.33 -12.41
N TYR A 60 -6.55 -13.89 -11.23
CA TYR A 60 -7.97 -13.79 -10.88
C TYR A 60 -8.77 -15.11 -11.00
N THR A 61 -8.09 -16.24 -10.97
CA THR A 61 -8.72 -17.57 -10.99
C THR A 61 -8.28 -18.39 -9.78
N GLY A 62 -9.11 -19.39 -9.41
CA GLY A 62 -8.83 -20.31 -8.31
C GLY A 62 -8.47 -19.60 -7.00
N VAL A 63 -7.26 -19.88 -6.50
CA VAL A 63 -6.75 -19.39 -5.20
C VAL A 63 -6.53 -17.87 -5.22
N HIS A 64 -6.18 -17.29 -6.37
CA HIS A 64 -5.88 -15.86 -6.48
C HIS A 64 -7.07 -14.99 -6.11
N ILE A 65 -8.22 -15.27 -6.71
CA ILE A 65 -9.44 -14.50 -6.44
C ILE A 65 -10.06 -14.85 -5.09
N ALA A 66 -9.96 -16.09 -4.63
CA ALA A 66 -10.58 -16.55 -3.39
C ALA A 66 -9.86 -16.05 -2.13
N LEU A 67 -8.52 -15.95 -2.17
CA LEU A 67 -7.71 -15.63 -0.99
C LEU A 67 -6.88 -14.36 -1.14
N TYR A 68 -6.11 -14.22 -2.22
CA TYR A 68 -5.15 -13.12 -2.32
C TYR A 68 -5.81 -11.77 -2.63
N VAL A 69 -6.78 -11.73 -3.54
CA VAL A 69 -7.55 -10.52 -3.87
C VAL A 69 -8.25 -9.93 -2.64
N PRO A 70 -9.07 -10.67 -1.86
CA PRO A 70 -9.73 -10.10 -0.69
C PRO A 70 -8.73 -9.64 0.37
N LEU A 71 -7.61 -10.35 0.56
CA LEU A 71 -6.55 -9.94 1.48
C LEU A 71 -5.94 -8.60 1.04
N GLY A 72 -5.67 -8.44 -0.27
CA GLY A 72 -5.18 -7.18 -0.84
C GLY A 72 -6.18 -6.04 -0.67
N VAL A 73 -7.49 -6.31 -0.79
CA VAL A 73 -8.55 -5.30 -0.58
C VAL A 73 -8.60 -4.86 0.87
N VAL A 74 -8.54 -5.80 1.81
CA VAL A 74 -8.48 -5.48 3.25
C VAL A 74 -7.23 -4.64 3.54
N PHE A 75 -6.08 -5.01 2.97
CA PHE A 75 -4.85 -4.25 3.12
C PHE A 75 -5.02 -2.81 2.58
N LEU A 76 -5.61 -2.64 1.39
CA LEU A 76 -5.90 -1.33 0.81
C LEU A 76 -6.75 -0.47 1.73
N LEU A 77 -7.85 -1.03 2.26
CA LEU A 77 -8.76 -0.32 3.15
C LEU A 77 -8.05 0.11 4.44
N VAL A 78 -7.31 -0.80 5.07
CA VAL A 78 -6.56 -0.49 6.30
C VAL A 78 -5.50 0.58 6.02
N PHE A 79 -4.72 0.45 4.94
CA PHE A 79 -3.65 1.38 4.62
C PHE A 79 -4.19 2.77 4.26
N CYS A 80 -5.31 2.85 3.56
CA CYS A 80 -5.96 4.11 3.19
C CYS A 80 -6.68 4.78 4.38
N LEU A 81 -7.30 4.00 5.25
CA LEU A 81 -8.01 4.50 6.44
C LEU A 81 -7.07 4.77 7.62
N SER A 82 -5.86 4.21 7.64
CA SER A 82 -4.94 4.41 8.77
C SER A 82 -4.54 5.88 8.97
N PRO A 83 -4.19 6.70 7.96
CA PRO A 83 -3.86 8.11 8.21
C PRO A 83 -5.02 8.93 8.80
N PRO A 84 -6.26 8.90 8.26
CA PRO A 84 -7.35 9.66 8.85
C PRO A 84 -7.74 9.14 10.24
N LEU A 85 -7.73 7.82 10.48
CA LEU A 85 -8.05 7.25 11.78
C LEU A 85 -7.01 7.59 12.84
N VAL A 86 -5.71 7.50 12.51
CA VAL A 86 -4.62 7.86 13.44
C VAL A 86 -4.70 9.34 13.79
N ASN A 87 -4.93 10.21 12.79
CA ASN A 87 -5.08 11.64 13.04
C ASN A 87 -6.30 11.94 13.92
N PHE A 88 -7.44 11.32 13.62
CA PHE A 88 -8.66 11.45 14.42
C PHE A 88 -8.45 11.00 15.87
N PHE A 89 -7.88 9.81 16.08
CA PHE A 89 -7.67 9.25 17.41
C PHE A 89 -6.66 10.06 18.23
N LEU A 90 -5.59 10.54 17.58
CA LEU A 90 -4.57 11.35 18.22
C LEU A 90 -5.14 12.71 18.66
N LEU A 91 -5.91 13.38 17.80
CA LEU A 91 -6.59 14.63 18.16
C LEU A 91 -7.64 14.41 19.24
N TRP A 92 -8.40 13.31 19.18
CA TRP A 92 -9.40 12.97 20.19
C TRP A 92 -8.78 12.79 21.58
N ARG A 93 -7.62 12.14 21.66
CA ARG A 93 -6.94 11.90 22.95
C ARG A 93 -6.32 13.17 23.55
N ILE A 94 -5.87 14.10 22.71
CA ILE A 94 -5.14 15.32 23.14
C ILE A 94 -6.08 16.55 23.20
N ARG A 95 -7.38 16.39 22.88
CA ARG A 95 -8.34 17.49 22.74
C ARG A 95 -8.40 18.42 23.95
N ASP A 96 -8.31 17.87 25.18
CA ASP A 96 -8.46 18.64 26.41
C ASP A 96 -7.20 19.49 26.65
N ASP A 97 -6.01 18.91 26.42
CA ASP A 97 -4.73 19.63 26.54
C ASP A 97 -4.56 20.68 25.43
N LEU A 98 -5.17 20.48 24.27
CA LEU A 98 -5.08 21.41 23.14
C LEU A 98 -5.69 22.78 23.43
N GLN A 99 -6.64 22.86 24.37
CA GLN A 99 -7.31 24.11 24.74
C GLN A 99 -6.51 24.92 25.77
N TYR A 100 -5.70 24.27 26.61
CA TYR A 100 -5.02 24.90 27.75
C TYR A 100 -3.50 24.99 27.59
N ASP A 101 -2.87 24.09 26.83
CA ASP A 101 -1.41 24.01 26.71
C ASP A 101 -0.86 24.56 25.38
N THR A 102 -0.05 25.62 25.49
CA THR A 102 0.62 26.28 24.35
C THR A 102 1.76 25.44 23.76
N HIS A 103 2.36 24.53 24.53
CA HIS A 103 3.39 23.63 24.01
C HIS A 103 2.77 22.59 23.06
N THR A 104 1.67 21.98 23.47
CA THR A 104 0.92 21.00 22.66
C THR A 104 0.36 21.64 21.38
N GLN A 105 -0.12 22.88 21.44
CA GLN A 105 -0.54 23.65 20.26
C GLN A 105 0.59 23.92 19.26
N ARG A 106 1.85 24.11 19.71
CA ARG A 106 2.97 24.33 18.78
C ARG A 106 3.37 23.05 18.05
N VAL A 107 3.34 21.91 18.72
CA VAL A 107 3.77 20.62 18.15
C VAL A 107 2.70 20.04 17.22
N TYR A 108 1.43 20.07 17.64
CA TYR A 108 0.31 19.49 16.89
C TYR A 108 -0.51 20.51 16.11
N GLY A 109 -0.14 21.81 16.21
CA GLY A 109 -0.85 22.91 15.58
C GLY A 109 -1.02 22.73 14.08
N PHE A 110 -0.05 22.15 13.37
CA PHE A 110 -0.17 21.94 11.93
C PHE A 110 -1.33 20.99 11.55
N MET A 111 -1.67 20.02 12.41
CA MET A 111 -2.81 19.12 12.19
C MET A 111 -4.12 19.81 12.56
N TYR A 112 -4.10 20.67 13.58
CA TYR A 112 -5.30 21.30 14.15
C TYR A 112 -5.70 22.65 13.52
N LEU A 113 -4.75 23.49 13.13
CA LEU A 113 -4.96 24.87 12.64
C LEU A 113 -5.81 24.93 11.37
N ARG A 114 -5.88 23.85 10.60
CA ARG A 114 -6.71 23.74 9.39
C ARG A 114 -8.17 23.42 9.70
N TYR A 115 -8.47 22.96 10.91
CA TYR A 115 -9.79 22.56 11.30
C TYR A 115 -10.58 23.74 11.87
N LYS A 116 -11.74 24.01 11.28
CA LYS A 116 -12.63 25.06 11.75
C LYS A 116 -13.37 24.58 13.00
N PRO A 117 -13.41 25.35 14.09
CA PRO A 117 -14.10 24.97 15.33
C PRO A 117 -15.58 24.65 15.12
N ARG A 118 -16.22 25.22 14.08
CA ARG A 118 -17.63 24.98 13.75
C ARG A 118 -17.95 23.57 13.24
N TYR A 119 -16.96 22.84 12.74
CA TYR A 119 -17.15 21.53 12.09
C TYR A 119 -16.52 20.37 12.85
N PHE A 120 -15.85 20.66 13.97
CA PHE A 120 -15.19 19.66 14.78
C PHE A 120 -15.98 19.44 16.07
N TRP A 121 -16.37 18.18 16.29
CA TRP A 121 -17.29 17.75 17.35
C TRP A 121 -16.54 17.48 18.67
N TRP A 122 -15.65 18.39 19.04
CA TRP A 122 -14.96 18.40 20.33
C TRP A 122 -14.68 19.82 20.79
#